data_AF-A0A095WNR9-F1
#
_entry.id   AF-A0A095WNR9-F1
#
_cell.length_a   1.000
_cell.length_b   1.000
_cell.length_c   1.000
_cell.angle_alpha   90.00
_cell.angle_beta   90.00
_cell.angle_gamma   90.00
#
_symmetry.space_group_name_H-M   'P 1'
#
loop_
_entity.id
_entity.type
_entity.pdbx_description
1 polymer ?
#
loop_
_entity_poly.entity_id
_entity_poly.type
_entity_poly.pdbx_seq_one_letter_code
_entity_poly.pdbx_strand_id
1 'polypeptide(L)'
;MTGLDVSRDALIEVAVVITDADLRIVDPGIDVLITPPAEALEGMNDFVRQMHTSSGLLEDLASGTTMEEAQEQVLSYIRRFVPAPNKALLAGNSVGTDKLFLEANMPQVIDHLHYRLIDVSSIKELAKRWYRRAFEEAPVKHGGHRALADILESIQELEYYRRVLFPHEPITREYAREVAQEVVALKIPETGEESQ
;
A
#
# COMPACT_ATOMS: atom_id res chain seq x y z
N MET A 1 6.52 -4.24 10.58
CA MET A 1 7.84 -4.90 10.44
C MET A 1 8.75 -4.51 11.59
N THR A 2 9.80 -5.27 11.89
CA THR A 2 10.83 -4.91 12.91
C THR A 2 11.84 -3.86 12.41
N GLY A 3 11.81 -3.53 11.13
CA GLY A 3 12.65 -2.52 10.48
C GLY A 3 12.39 -2.47 8.97
N LEU A 4 13.39 -2.06 8.19
CA LEU A 4 13.27 -1.83 6.73
C LEU A 4 14.26 -2.64 5.88
N ASP A 5 15.16 -3.41 6.50
CA ASP A 5 16.08 -4.31 5.80
C ASP A 5 15.44 -5.70 5.67
N VAL A 6 14.94 -6.03 4.47
CA VAL A 6 14.25 -7.30 4.18
C VAL A 6 15.11 -8.53 4.53
N SER A 7 16.44 -8.42 4.56
CA SER A 7 17.34 -9.54 4.88
C SER A 7 17.49 -9.79 6.37
N ARG A 8 17.14 -8.82 7.23
CA ARG A 8 17.37 -8.86 8.68
C ARG A 8 16.10 -8.68 9.50
N ASP A 9 15.18 -7.89 8.98
CA ASP A 9 13.96 -7.50 9.66
C ASP A 9 12.81 -8.45 9.31
N ALA A 10 11.91 -8.66 10.27
CA ALA A 10 10.76 -9.54 10.14
C ALA A 10 9.47 -8.77 9.83
N LEU A 11 8.61 -9.41 9.04
CA LEU A 11 7.20 -9.05 8.91
C LEU A 11 6.43 -9.64 10.11
N ILE A 12 5.71 -8.78 10.84
CA ILE A 12 5.14 -9.12 12.17
C ILE A 12 3.63 -8.86 12.29
N GLU A 13 3.05 -8.10 11.37
CA GLU A 13 1.62 -7.84 11.28
C GLU A 13 1.31 -7.60 9.80
N VAL A 14 0.22 -8.20 9.31
CA VAL A 14 -0.31 -8.01 7.95
C VAL A 14 -1.81 -7.87 8.05
N ALA A 15 -2.33 -6.76 7.55
CA ALA A 15 -3.76 -6.57 7.34
C ALA A 15 -4.08 -6.51 5.85
N VAL A 16 -5.28 -6.92 5.48
CA VAL A 16 -5.79 -6.82 4.10
C VAL A 16 -7.23 -6.35 4.13
N VAL A 17 -7.53 -5.33 3.32
CA VAL A 17 -8.89 -4.85 3.06
C VAL A 17 -9.12 -4.90 1.56
N ILE A 18 -10.24 -5.49 1.14
CA ILE A 18 -10.66 -5.52 -0.27
C ILE A 18 -11.60 -4.36 -0.56
N THR A 19 -11.37 -3.67 -1.67
CA THR A 19 -12.26 -2.64 -2.20
C THR A 19 -12.71 -2.97 -3.62
N ASP A 20 -13.84 -2.39 -4.03
CA ASP A 20 -14.19 -2.28 -5.45
C ASP A 20 -13.38 -1.16 -6.14
N ALA A 21 -13.59 -0.99 -7.45
CA ALA A 21 -12.90 0.05 -8.23
C ALA A 21 -13.23 1.49 -7.79
N ASP A 22 -14.30 1.68 -7.00
CA ASP A 22 -14.72 2.97 -6.46
C ASP A 22 -14.29 3.15 -5.00
N LEU A 23 -13.36 2.34 -4.50
CA LEU A 23 -12.84 2.35 -3.13
C LEU A 23 -13.89 2.00 -2.07
N ARG A 24 -15.01 1.37 -2.45
CA ARG A 24 -15.98 0.86 -1.47
C ARG A 24 -15.43 -0.42 -0.86
N ILE A 25 -15.30 -0.41 0.47
CA ILE A 25 -14.87 -1.58 1.24
C ILE A 25 -15.93 -2.68 1.11
N VAL A 26 -15.52 -3.86 0.66
CA VAL A 26 -16.43 -5.00 0.44
C VAL A 26 -16.56 -5.90 1.67
N ASP A 27 -15.61 -5.81 2.59
CA ASP A 27 -15.52 -6.61 3.83
C ASP A 27 -14.64 -5.86 4.85
N PRO A 28 -14.86 -6.01 6.17
CA PRO A 28 -14.10 -5.28 7.19
C PRO A 28 -12.58 -5.49 7.15
N GLY A 29 -12.10 -6.56 6.52
CA GLY A 29 -10.70 -6.88 6.42
C GLY A 29 -10.30 -8.08 7.27
N ILE A 30 -9.05 -8.49 7.11
CA ILE A 30 -8.35 -9.39 8.03
C ILE A 30 -7.14 -8.67 8.62
N ASP A 31 -6.76 -9.07 9.81
CA ASP A 31 -5.56 -8.61 10.50
C ASP A 31 -4.88 -9.83 11.13
N VAL A 32 -3.62 -10.04 10.78
CA VAL A 32 -2.87 -11.26 11.09
C VAL A 32 -1.54 -10.89 11.72
N LEU A 33 -1.38 -11.30 12.98
CA LEU A 33 -0.12 -11.18 13.72
C LEU A 33 0.77 -12.36 13.42
N ILE A 34 2.06 -12.08 13.21
CA ILE A 34 3.05 -13.08 12.82
C ILE A 34 4.14 -13.07 13.88
N THR A 35 4.39 -14.21 14.52
CA THR A 35 5.43 -14.33 15.53
C THR A 35 6.81 -14.34 14.86
N PRO A 36 7.66 -13.32 15.08
CA PRO A 36 9.00 -13.29 14.50
C PRO A 36 9.99 -14.14 15.31
N PRO A 37 11.16 -14.46 14.74
CA PRO A 37 12.29 -14.98 15.51
C PRO A 37 12.76 -13.94 16.55
N ALA A 38 13.32 -14.41 17.67
CA ALA A 38 13.73 -13.55 18.79
C ALA A 38 14.79 -12.51 18.35
N GLU A 39 15.69 -12.90 17.47
CA GLU A 39 16.77 -12.06 16.95
C GLU A 39 16.25 -10.83 16.20
N ALA A 40 15.12 -10.97 15.49
CA ALA A 40 14.48 -9.84 14.80
C ALA A 40 13.88 -8.85 15.80
N LEU A 41 13.35 -9.33 16.93
CA LEU A 41 12.85 -8.46 17.99
C LEU A 41 13.99 -7.76 18.73
N GLU A 42 15.09 -8.45 19.01
CA GLU A 42 16.28 -7.87 19.65
C GLU A 42 16.96 -6.82 18.75
N GLY A 43 16.98 -7.07 17.44
CA GLY A 43 17.58 -6.19 16.43
C GLY A 43 16.83 -4.89 16.14
N MET A 44 15.61 -4.70 16.69
CA MET A 44 14.85 -3.45 16.52
C MET A 44 15.61 -2.25 17.11
N ASN A 45 15.72 -1.18 16.32
CA ASN A 45 16.21 0.09 16.83
C ASN A 45 15.20 0.73 17.81
N ASP A 46 15.65 1.74 18.56
CA ASP A 46 14.86 2.38 19.61
C ASP A 46 13.55 2.99 19.08
N PHE A 47 13.57 3.56 17.87
CA PHE A 47 12.41 4.18 17.27
C PHE A 47 11.32 3.14 16.94
N VAL A 48 11.68 2.06 16.25
CA VAL A 48 10.74 0.99 15.88
C VAL A 48 10.23 0.27 17.12
N ARG A 49 11.11 0.01 18.10
CA ARG A 49 10.71 -0.59 19.37
C ARG A 49 9.70 0.29 20.10
N GLN A 50 9.97 1.59 20.25
CA GLN A 50 9.07 2.50 20.95
C GLN A 50 7.71 2.60 20.24
N MET A 51 7.71 2.66 18.91
CA MET A 51 6.51 2.65 18.09
C MET A 51 5.63 1.43 18.39
N HIS A 52 6.18 0.21 18.25
CA HIS A 52 5.43 -1.03 18.47
C HIS A 52 5.05 -1.28 19.93
N THR A 53 5.81 -0.76 20.90
CA THR A 53 5.39 -0.75 22.30
C THR A 53 4.19 0.16 22.50
N SER A 54 4.22 1.38 21.94
CA SER A 54 3.13 2.36 22.12
C SER A 54 1.82 1.96 21.44
N SER A 55 1.89 1.18 20.37
CA SER A 55 0.73 0.65 19.65
C SER A 55 0.13 -0.62 20.29
N GLY A 56 0.79 -1.18 21.31
CA GLY A 56 0.45 -2.47 21.92
C GLY A 56 0.86 -3.69 21.09
N LEU A 57 1.42 -3.49 19.88
CA LEU A 57 1.74 -4.58 18.96
C LEU A 57 2.69 -5.61 19.60
N LEU A 58 3.73 -5.17 20.31
CA LEU A 58 4.69 -6.11 20.91
C LEU A 58 4.07 -7.05 21.96
N GLU A 59 3.03 -6.59 22.67
CA GLU A 59 2.29 -7.43 23.62
C GLU A 59 1.43 -8.46 22.87
N ASP A 60 0.79 -8.02 21.79
CA ASP A 60 -0.09 -8.85 20.97
C ASP A 60 0.67 -9.95 20.20
N LEU A 61 1.95 -9.75 19.87
CA LEU A 61 2.78 -10.73 19.12
C LEU A 61 2.88 -12.11 19.79
N ALA A 62 2.66 -12.20 21.10
CA ALA A 62 2.61 -13.49 21.82
C ALA A 62 1.46 -14.40 21.33
N SER A 63 0.43 -13.82 20.71
CA SER A 63 -0.70 -14.52 20.10
C SER A 63 -0.56 -14.72 18.58
N GLY A 64 0.59 -14.33 18.01
CA GLY A 64 0.85 -14.45 16.58
C GLY A 64 0.90 -15.90 16.09
N THR A 65 0.72 -16.05 14.78
CA THR A 65 0.77 -17.32 14.06
C THR A 65 2.11 -17.45 13.31
N THR A 66 2.38 -18.61 12.72
CA THR A 66 3.59 -18.80 11.88
C THR A 66 3.48 -18.04 10.55
N MET A 67 4.61 -17.80 9.88
CA MET A 67 4.60 -17.13 8.56
C MET A 67 3.80 -17.92 7.53
N GLU A 68 3.93 -19.25 7.55
CA GLU A 68 3.23 -20.16 6.64
C GLU A 68 1.70 -20.08 6.83
N GLU A 69 1.23 -20.12 8.07
CA GLU A 69 -0.20 -19.98 8.40
C GLU A 69 -0.73 -18.60 8.05
N ALA A 70 0.06 -17.55 8.29
CA ALA A 70 -0.32 -16.18 7.94
C ALA A 70 -0.47 -16.01 6.42
N GLN A 71 0.49 -16.53 5.64
CA GLN A 71 0.39 -16.52 4.17
C GLN A 71 -0.88 -17.23 3.69
N GLU A 72 -1.18 -18.41 4.23
CA GLU A 72 -2.39 -19.17 3.83
C GLU A 72 -3.67 -18.42 4.18
N GLN A 73 -3.76 -17.84 5.38
CA GLN A 73 -4.91 -17.02 5.79
C GLN A 73 -5.11 -15.81 4.87
N VAL A 74 -4.04 -15.08 4.58
CA VAL A 74 -4.07 -13.91 3.70
C VAL A 74 -4.46 -14.30 2.28
N LEU A 75 -3.84 -15.33 1.71
CA LEU A 75 -4.12 -15.79 0.36
C LEU A 75 -5.55 -16.31 0.22
N SER A 76 -6.03 -17.08 1.19
CA SER A 76 -7.40 -17.60 1.23
C SER A 76 -8.42 -16.47 1.29
N TYR A 77 -8.17 -15.46 2.13
CA TYR A 77 -9.02 -14.27 2.21
C TYR A 77 -9.08 -13.52 0.88
N ILE A 78 -7.95 -13.27 0.23
CA ILE A 78 -7.90 -12.61 -1.08
C ILE A 78 -8.65 -13.43 -2.13
N ARG A 79 -8.42 -14.75 -2.20
CA ARG A 79 -9.06 -15.65 -3.18
C ARG A 79 -10.57 -15.74 -3.02
N ARG A 80 -11.10 -15.54 -1.81
CA ARG A 80 -12.55 -15.49 -1.56
C ARG A 80 -13.22 -14.38 -2.38
N PHE A 81 -12.55 -13.25 -2.59
CA PHE A 81 -13.07 -12.09 -3.32
C PHE A 81 -12.56 -12.00 -4.75
N VAL A 82 -11.29 -12.36 -4.97
CA VAL A 82 -10.62 -12.28 -6.27
C VAL A 82 -10.00 -13.63 -6.59
N PRO A 83 -10.80 -14.63 -7.01
CA PRO A 83 -10.31 -16.00 -7.21
C PRO A 83 -9.39 -16.13 -8.43
N ALA A 84 -9.53 -15.26 -9.43
CA ALA A 84 -8.68 -15.26 -10.60
C ALA A 84 -7.34 -14.58 -10.31
N PRO A 85 -6.20 -15.22 -10.62
CA PRO A 85 -4.88 -14.64 -10.40
C PRO A 85 -4.64 -13.45 -11.35
N ASN A 86 -3.70 -12.57 -10.97
CA ASN A 86 -3.29 -11.39 -11.73
C ASN A 86 -4.43 -10.41 -12.02
N LYS A 87 -5.39 -10.26 -11.09
CA LYS A 87 -6.52 -9.31 -11.21
C LYS A 87 -6.49 -8.19 -10.20
N ALA A 88 -6.31 -8.51 -8.92
CA ALA A 88 -6.21 -7.51 -7.86
C ALA A 88 -4.85 -6.81 -7.92
N LEU A 89 -4.83 -5.49 -7.70
CA LEU A 89 -3.60 -4.72 -7.53
C LEU A 89 -3.31 -4.56 -6.05
N LEU A 90 -2.04 -4.64 -5.67
CA LEU A 90 -1.61 -4.20 -4.34
C LEU A 90 -1.75 -2.68 -4.24
N ALA A 91 -2.36 -2.18 -3.18
CA ALA A 91 -2.63 -0.76 -2.98
C ALA A 91 -2.37 -0.33 -1.54
N GLY A 92 -1.84 0.87 -1.35
CA GLY A 92 -1.51 1.43 -0.04
C GLY A 92 -0.59 2.64 -0.15
N ASN A 93 -0.19 3.21 0.99
CA ASN A 93 0.80 4.28 1.03
C ASN A 93 2.22 3.71 1.07
N SER A 94 3.09 4.17 0.18
CA SER A 94 4.49 3.75 0.14
C SER A 94 4.63 2.22 0.02
N VAL A 95 3.64 1.61 -0.63
CA VAL A 95 3.40 0.16 -0.68
C VAL A 95 4.51 -0.63 -1.40
N GLY A 96 5.44 0.08 -2.05
CA GLY A 96 6.67 -0.51 -2.58
C GLY A 96 7.51 -1.18 -1.50
N THR A 97 7.58 -0.60 -0.29
CA THR A 97 8.29 -1.22 0.85
C THR A 97 7.59 -2.50 1.29
N ASP A 98 6.26 -2.46 1.42
CA ASP A 98 5.47 -3.62 1.82
C ASP A 98 5.60 -4.75 0.81
N LYS A 99 5.57 -4.42 -0.49
CA LYS A 99 5.78 -5.37 -1.57
C LYS A 99 7.10 -6.14 -1.42
N LEU A 100 8.20 -5.46 -1.06
CA LEU A 100 9.49 -6.13 -0.88
C LEU A 100 9.45 -7.17 0.26
N PHE A 101 8.81 -6.84 1.38
CA PHE A 101 8.63 -7.77 2.49
C PHE A 101 7.70 -8.93 2.11
N LEU A 102 6.59 -8.65 1.42
CA LEU A 102 5.66 -9.66 0.95
C LEU A 102 6.29 -10.59 -0.10
N GLU A 103 7.15 -10.10 -0.99
CA GLU A 103 7.88 -10.93 -1.96
C GLU A 103 8.81 -11.92 -1.26
N ALA A 104 9.48 -11.49 -0.19
CA ALA A 104 10.38 -12.35 0.57
C ALA A 104 9.65 -13.36 1.48
N ASN A 105 8.51 -12.97 2.06
CA ASN A 105 7.87 -13.71 3.15
C ASN A 105 6.53 -14.37 2.76
N MET A 106 5.82 -13.82 1.78
CA MET A 106 4.51 -14.29 1.32
C MET A 106 4.44 -14.40 -0.22
N PRO A 107 5.38 -15.13 -0.88
CA PRO A 107 5.47 -15.17 -2.34
C PRO A 107 4.18 -15.62 -3.03
N GLN A 108 3.43 -16.55 -2.42
CA GLN A 108 2.18 -17.03 -3.02
C GLN A 108 1.08 -15.97 -3.07
N VAL A 109 1.11 -15.01 -2.12
CA VAL A 109 0.22 -13.85 -2.15
C VAL A 109 0.60 -12.94 -3.30
N ILE A 110 1.89 -12.60 -3.44
CA ILE A 110 2.37 -11.74 -4.52
C ILE A 110 2.13 -12.35 -5.90
N ASP A 111 2.37 -13.65 -6.08
CA ASP A 111 2.14 -14.35 -7.34
C ASP A 111 0.67 -14.36 -7.77
N HIS A 112 -0.25 -14.24 -6.81
CA HIS A 112 -1.68 -14.17 -7.09
C HIS A 112 -2.14 -12.75 -7.47
N LEU A 113 -1.42 -11.71 -7.01
CA LEU A 113 -1.72 -10.31 -7.31
C LEU A 113 -1.16 -9.91 -8.69
N HIS A 114 -1.70 -8.84 -9.25
CA HIS A 114 -1.15 -8.24 -10.46
C HIS A 114 0.17 -7.54 -10.15
N TYR A 115 1.12 -7.55 -11.09
CA TYR A 115 2.44 -6.92 -10.93
C TYR A 115 2.44 -5.39 -10.74
N ARG A 116 1.28 -4.74 -10.97
CA ARG A 116 1.12 -3.29 -10.86
C ARG A 116 0.56 -2.98 -9.49
N LEU A 117 0.92 -1.81 -8.98
CA LEU A 117 0.48 -1.31 -7.69
C LEU A 117 -0.20 0.04 -7.83
N ILE A 118 -1.00 0.39 -6.82
CA ILE A 118 -1.55 1.73 -6.63
C ILE A 118 -0.88 2.31 -5.37
N ASP A 119 0.11 3.17 -5.57
CA ASP A 119 0.77 3.86 -4.47
C ASP A 119 0.12 5.23 -4.21
N VAL A 120 -0.59 5.32 -3.09
CA VAL A 120 -1.26 6.56 -2.64
C VAL A 120 -0.23 7.66 -2.38
N SER A 121 0.97 7.31 -1.92
CA SER A 121 2.05 8.27 -1.67
C SER A 121 2.56 8.92 -2.96
N SER A 122 2.46 8.23 -4.11
CA SER A 122 2.76 8.84 -5.41
C SER A 122 1.79 9.98 -5.72
N ILE A 123 0.49 9.77 -5.50
CA ILE A 123 -0.55 10.80 -5.72
C ILE A 123 -0.35 11.96 -4.73
N LYS A 124 -0.05 11.66 -3.46
CA LYS A 124 0.29 12.67 -2.44
C LYS A 124 1.45 13.57 -2.87
N GLU A 125 2.54 12.99 -3.38
CA GLU A 125 3.71 13.76 -3.82
C GLU A 125 3.41 14.62 -5.07
N LEU A 126 2.54 14.16 -5.96
CA LEU A 126 2.03 14.98 -7.07
C LEU A 126 1.14 16.12 -6.57
N ALA A 127 0.21 15.84 -5.66
CA ALA A 127 -0.65 16.84 -5.02
C ALA A 127 0.19 17.95 -4.37
N LYS A 128 1.25 17.57 -3.64
CA LYS A 128 2.16 18.51 -2.97
C LYS A 128 2.84 19.48 -3.94
N ARG A 129 3.17 19.03 -5.15
CA ARG A 129 3.89 19.82 -6.17
C ARG A 129 2.98 20.63 -7.07
N TRP A 130 1.85 20.04 -7.48
CA TRP A 130 0.98 20.63 -8.50
C TRP A 130 -0.27 21.30 -7.89
N TYR A 131 -0.73 20.83 -6.73
CA TYR A 131 -2.00 21.23 -6.11
C TYR A 131 -1.83 21.46 -4.61
N ARG A 132 -0.93 22.39 -4.24
CA ARG A 132 -0.49 22.60 -2.84
C ARG A 132 -1.63 22.69 -1.82
N ARG A 133 -2.72 23.37 -2.15
CA ARG A 133 -3.91 23.49 -1.27
C ARG A 133 -4.59 22.14 -1.02
N ALA A 134 -4.72 21.30 -2.05
CA ALA A 134 -5.27 19.94 -1.88
C ALA A 134 -4.35 19.07 -1.02
N PHE A 135 -3.03 19.26 -1.10
CA PHE A 135 -2.11 18.57 -0.20
C PHE A 135 -2.27 19.01 1.27
N GLU A 136 -2.40 20.32 1.51
CA GLU A 136 -2.51 20.90 2.86
C GLU A 136 -3.82 20.50 3.57
N GLU A 137 -4.90 20.30 2.81
CA GLU A 137 -6.22 19.91 3.31
C GLU A 137 -6.44 18.38 3.33
N ALA A 138 -5.40 17.58 3.04
CA ALA A 138 -5.50 16.13 3.10
C ALA A 138 -5.75 15.67 4.55
N PRO A 139 -6.57 14.62 4.77
CA PRO A 139 -6.84 14.11 6.12
C PRO A 139 -5.57 13.77 6.88
N VAL A 140 -5.55 14.13 8.17
CA VAL A 140 -4.44 13.78 9.07
C VAL A 140 -4.55 12.30 9.43
N LYS A 141 -3.43 11.59 9.34
CA LYS A 141 -3.33 10.20 9.78
C LYS A 141 -3.23 10.11 11.30
N HIS A 142 -4.00 9.21 11.88
CA HIS A 142 -4.11 8.94 13.31
C HIS A 142 -3.77 7.48 13.66
N GLY A 143 -3.44 6.65 12.65
CA GLY A 143 -3.54 5.19 12.61
C GLY A 143 -2.73 4.33 13.59
N GLY A 144 -2.15 4.93 14.62
CA GLY A 144 -1.56 4.21 15.76
C GLY A 144 -0.45 3.22 15.41
N HIS A 145 0.03 3.21 14.17
CA HIS A 145 0.98 2.24 13.62
C HIS A 145 0.48 0.78 13.70
N ARG A 146 -0.83 0.58 13.47
CA ARG A 146 -1.44 -0.76 13.36
C ARG A 146 -1.91 -0.97 11.93
N ALA A 147 -1.62 -2.15 11.37
CA ALA A 147 -1.76 -2.39 9.93
C ALA A 147 -3.17 -2.11 9.39
N LEU A 148 -4.22 -2.58 10.06
CA LEU A 148 -5.59 -2.38 9.60
C LEU A 148 -6.01 -0.90 9.62
N ALA A 149 -5.66 -0.18 10.69
CA ALA A 149 -5.96 1.24 10.82
C ALA A 149 -5.23 2.05 9.73
N ASP A 150 -3.95 1.76 9.51
CA ASP A 150 -3.14 2.43 8.47
C ASP A 150 -3.70 2.17 7.05
N ILE A 151 -4.23 0.98 6.77
CA ILE A 151 -4.90 0.67 5.48
C ILE A 151 -6.18 1.49 5.31
N LEU A 152 -7.03 1.57 6.34
CA LEU A 152 -8.27 2.33 6.27
C LEU A 152 -8.00 3.83 6.05
N GLU A 153 -6.95 4.36 6.69
CA GLU A 153 -6.50 5.74 6.44
C GLU A 153 -5.93 5.94 5.04
N SER A 154 -5.25 4.93 4.50
CA SER A 154 -4.75 4.95 3.11
C SER A 154 -5.90 4.99 2.10
N ILE A 155 -6.98 4.22 2.35
CA ILE A 155 -8.21 4.26 1.54
C ILE A 155 -8.87 5.65 1.64
N GLN A 156 -8.97 6.21 2.85
CA GLN A 156 -9.53 7.53 3.07
C GLN A 156 -8.72 8.64 2.35
N GLU A 157 -7.38 8.58 2.42
CA GLU A 157 -6.49 9.52 1.74
C GLU A 157 -6.65 9.41 0.22
N LEU A 158 -6.75 8.20 -0.33
CA LEU A 158 -6.96 7.99 -1.77
C LEU A 158 -8.33 8.49 -2.24
N GLU A 159 -9.39 8.22 -1.47
CA GLU A 159 -10.74 8.72 -1.77
C GLU A 159 -10.79 10.26 -1.72
N TYR A 160 -10.07 10.88 -0.78
CA TYR A 160 -9.91 12.34 -0.75
C TYR A 160 -9.26 12.85 -2.03
N TYR A 161 -8.12 12.29 -2.44
CA TYR A 161 -7.44 12.72 -3.66
C TYR A 161 -8.26 12.44 -4.92
N ARG A 162 -8.99 11.33 -4.96
CA ARG A 162 -9.93 11.02 -6.05
C ARG A 162 -10.92 12.16 -6.26
N ARG A 163 -11.50 12.70 -5.17
CA ARG A 163 -12.52 13.76 -5.25
C ARG A 163 -11.95 15.14 -5.58
N VAL A 164 -10.74 15.44 -5.12
CA VAL A 164 -10.17 16.80 -5.21
C VAL A 164 -9.29 16.98 -6.45
N LEU A 165 -8.57 15.94 -6.87
CA LEU A 165 -7.57 16.04 -7.95
C LEU A 165 -8.06 15.51 -9.30
N PHE A 166 -9.01 14.56 -9.30
CA PHE A 166 -9.48 13.93 -10.52
C PHE A 166 -10.84 14.53 -10.95
N PRO A 167 -11.12 14.59 -12.27
CA PRO A 167 -12.33 15.20 -12.80
C PRO A 167 -13.60 14.60 -12.18
N HIS A 168 -14.46 15.46 -11.64
CA HIS A 168 -15.76 15.07 -11.10
C HIS A 168 -16.77 14.76 -12.23
N GLU A 169 -16.58 15.36 -13.41
CA GLU A 169 -17.40 15.08 -14.59
C GLU A 169 -16.86 13.89 -15.40
N PRO A 170 -17.74 13.07 -16.01
CA PRO A 170 -17.31 11.98 -16.87
C PRO A 170 -16.42 12.48 -18.01
N ILE A 171 -15.23 11.87 -18.15
CA ILE A 171 -14.33 12.15 -19.27
C ILE A 171 -14.94 11.58 -20.56
N THR A 172 -15.28 12.46 -21.49
CA THR A 172 -15.76 12.06 -22.83
C THR A 172 -14.62 11.56 -23.70
N ARG A 173 -14.95 10.73 -24.70
CA ARG A 173 -13.96 10.21 -25.65
C ARG A 173 -13.35 11.34 -26.48
N GLU A 174 -14.15 12.34 -26.81
CA GLU A 174 -13.77 13.52 -27.58
C GLU A 174 -12.72 14.32 -26.82
N TYR A 175 -13.00 14.70 -25.57
CA TYR A 175 -12.06 15.45 -24.73
C TYR A 175 -10.76 14.67 -24.49
N ALA A 176 -10.86 13.37 -24.20
CA ALA A 176 -9.67 12.54 -24.00
C ALA A 176 -8.76 12.50 -25.26
N ARG A 177 -9.35 12.48 -26.46
CA ARG A 177 -8.59 12.50 -27.73
C ARG A 177 -7.93 13.85 -27.99
N GLU A 178 -8.64 14.93 -27.70
CA GLU A 178 -8.11 16.29 -27.84
C GLU A 178 -6.87 16.49 -26.95
N VAL A 179 -7.00 16.23 -25.64
CA VAL A 179 -5.87 16.32 -24.70
C VAL A 179 -4.71 15.41 -25.10
N ALA A 180 -4.99 14.18 -25.59
CA ALA A 180 -3.93 13.28 -26.06
C ALA A 180 -3.13 13.88 -27.24
N GLN A 181 -3.80 14.58 -28.17
CA GLN A 181 -3.12 15.25 -29.28
C GLN A 181 -2.26 16.42 -28.79
N GLU A 182 -2.76 17.21 -27.83
CA GLU A 182 -2.01 18.31 -27.22
C GLU A 182 -0.75 17.80 -26.50
N VAL A 183 -0.87 16.74 -25.69
CA VAL A 183 0.26 16.14 -24.98
C VAL A 183 1.31 15.59 -25.94
N VAL A 184 0.91 14.92 -27.03
CA VAL A 184 1.84 14.46 -28.08
C VAL A 184 2.53 15.64 -28.77
N ALA A 185 1.81 16.75 -28.98
CA ALA A 185 2.35 17.96 -29.61
C ALA A 185 3.39 18.69 -28.74
N LEU A 186 3.44 18.43 -27.42
CA LEU A 186 4.49 18.95 -26.55
C LEU A 186 5.89 18.48 -26.96
N LYS A 187 6.00 17.43 -27.79
CA LYS A 187 7.28 16.83 -28.23
C LYS A 187 8.23 16.68 -27.04
N ILE A 188 7.70 16.15 -25.92
CA ILE A 188 8.48 15.90 -24.70
C ILE A 188 9.74 15.15 -25.16
N PRO A 189 10.93 15.76 -25.05
CA PRO A 189 12.09 15.28 -25.76
C PRO A 189 12.47 13.90 -25.26
N GLU A 190 12.87 13.02 -26.17
CA GLU A 190 13.63 11.80 -25.85
C GLU A 190 15.03 12.25 -25.38
N THR A 191 15.15 12.86 -24.19
CA THR A 191 16.46 13.15 -23.63
C THR A 191 17.09 11.85 -23.15
N GLY A 192 17.86 11.26 -24.05
CA GLY A 192 18.81 10.16 -23.85
C GLY A 192 19.90 10.28 -24.89
N GLU A 193 20.57 11.43 -24.96
CA GLU A 193 21.91 11.46 -25.58
C GLU A 193 22.83 10.62 -24.69
N GLU A 194 23.40 9.61 -25.33
CA GLU A 194 24.40 8.67 -24.85
C GLU A 194 25.53 9.40 -24.11
N SER A 195 25.69 9.11 -22.82
CA SER A 195 26.99 9.29 -22.17
C SER A 195 27.86 8.09 -22.56
N GLN A 196 28.74 8.31 -23.55
CA GLN A 196 29.89 7.45 -23.85
C GLN A 196 30.82 7.30 -22.63
#